data_AF-A0A1N7M5S6-F1
#
_entry.id   AF-A0A1N7M5S6-F1
#
_cell.length_a   1.000
_cell.length_b   1.000
_cell.length_c   1.000
_cell.angle_alpha   90.00
_cell.angle_beta   90.00
_cell.angle_gamma   90.00
#
_symmetry.space_group_name_H-M   'P 1'
#
loop_
_entity.id
_entity.type
_entity.pdbx_description
1 polymer ?
#
loop_
_entity_poly.entity_id
_entity_poly.type
_entity_poly.pdbx_seq_one_letter_code
_entity_poly.pdbx_strand_id
1 'polypeptide(L)'
;MRDLDDSGWLDRIEDLGELEGYFEPLGQSHAALFADRGPVLLVSFETRATIRARTDDQLPLGFALAEAADHSSLTLIATEESWFRDPAVYAYFDRLVDEAFFEDFDRVVFYGAGSCGYAAAAYSVAAPGATVVTLAPQATLDARLAGWDDRFSRKRRLDFVSRYGYAPDMLDGAGQGYVIFDPRQSLDAMHAALMARPQITLLPCRGLGARVETALYEMDVLEPLITHACAGSLDEATFWRLYRARRNALRYLRGLTNTLAQMHRTFLEALACRNVVARLGGPRFRNRLTVLEAELEAQGQPLPKALHERV
;
A
#
# COMPACT_ATOMS: atom_id res chain seq x y z
N MET A 1 18.37 14.86 0.38
CA MET A 1 17.88 15.45 -0.89
C MET A 1 16.81 16.53 -0.72
N ARG A 2 16.32 16.79 0.51
CA ARG A 2 15.17 17.68 0.77
C ARG A 2 15.26 19.11 0.22
N ASP A 3 16.45 19.69 0.12
CA ASP A 3 16.65 21.06 -0.34
C ASP A 3 16.72 21.20 -1.88
N LEU A 4 16.71 20.08 -2.61
CA LEU A 4 16.74 20.07 -4.07
C LEU A 4 15.36 20.42 -4.64
N ASP A 5 15.32 21.11 -5.77
CA ASP A 5 14.08 21.25 -6.55
C ASP A 5 13.73 19.92 -7.25
N ASP A 6 12.70 19.93 -8.10
CA ASP A 6 12.28 18.72 -8.81
C ASP A 6 13.29 18.25 -9.85
N SER A 7 14.09 19.15 -10.43
CA SER A 7 15.11 18.81 -11.42
C SER A 7 16.33 18.21 -10.73
N GLY A 8 16.88 18.90 -9.72
CA GLY A 8 18.05 18.42 -8.99
C GLY A 8 17.77 17.11 -8.24
N TRP A 9 16.53 16.89 -7.79
CA TRP A 9 16.13 15.58 -7.25
C TRP A 9 16.19 14.49 -8.33
N LEU A 10 15.70 14.78 -9.55
CA LEU A 10 15.71 13.81 -10.66
C LEU A 10 17.13 13.49 -11.11
N ASP A 11 17.99 14.50 -11.28
CA ASP A 11 19.40 14.33 -11.63
C ASP A 11 20.09 13.40 -10.63
N ARG A 12 19.76 13.54 -9.34
CA ARG A 12 20.33 12.67 -8.30
C ARG A 12 19.82 11.24 -8.34
N ILE A 13 18.58 11.02 -8.80
CA ILE A 13 18.05 9.67 -9.06
C ILE A 13 18.67 9.07 -10.32
N GLU A 14 18.96 9.89 -11.33
CA GLU A 14 19.70 9.47 -12.53
C GLU A 14 21.13 9.03 -12.18
N ASP A 15 21.89 9.84 -11.43
CA ASP A 15 23.21 9.48 -10.91
C ASP A 15 23.19 8.15 -10.13
N LEU A 16 22.11 7.91 -9.38
CA LEU A 16 21.93 6.67 -8.63
C LEU A 16 21.75 5.48 -9.58
N GLY A 17 20.94 5.63 -10.62
CA GLY A 17 20.75 4.58 -11.60
C GLY A 17 22.03 4.26 -12.37
N GLU A 18 22.83 5.26 -12.74
CA GLU A 18 24.13 5.04 -13.37
C GLU A 18 25.12 4.25 -12.48
N LEU A 19 25.00 4.40 -11.16
CA LEU A 19 25.83 3.67 -10.20
C LEU A 19 25.37 2.22 -9.99
N GLU A 20 24.06 2.01 -9.92
CA GLU A 20 23.44 0.79 -9.41
C GLU A 20 23.00 -0.20 -10.50
N GLY A 21 22.79 0.31 -11.71
CA GLY A 21 22.30 -0.47 -12.85
C GLY A 21 22.03 0.45 -14.01
N TYR A 22 20.79 0.96 -14.12
CA TYR A 22 20.48 2.04 -15.06
C TYR A 22 19.35 2.94 -14.60
N PHE A 23 19.33 4.14 -15.19
CA PHE A 23 18.17 5.03 -15.21
C PHE A 23 17.74 5.25 -16.66
N GLU A 24 16.45 5.07 -16.96
CA GLU A 24 15.90 5.23 -18.30
C GLU A 24 14.66 6.14 -18.27
N PRO A 25 14.71 7.33 -18.89
CA PRO A 25 13.53 8.15 -19.11
C PRO A 25 12.50 7.44 -20.00
N LEU A 26 11.25 7.37 -19.54
CA LEU A 26 10.14 6.74 -20.24
C LEU A 26 9.13 7.82 -20.64
N GLY A 27 9.28 8.36 -21.85
CA GLY A 27 8.45 9.47 -22.32
C GLY A 27 8.75 10.76 -21.54
N GLN A 28 7.71 11.58 -21.30
CA GLN A 28 7.88 12.91 -20.69
C GLN A 28 7.64 12.95 -19.17
N SER A 29 7.06 11.89 -18.60
CA SER A 29 6.54 11.94 -17.21
C SER A 29 6.80 10.67 -16.42
N HIS A 30 7.62 9.76 -16.95
CA HIS A 30 7.97 8.50 -16.30
C HIS A 30 9.46 8.21 -16.45
N ALA A 31 9.98 7.38 -15.57
CA ALA A 31 11.32 6.81 -15.66
C ALA A 31 11.36 5.42 -15.03
N ALA A 32 12.32 4.60 -15.46
CA ALA A 32 12.71 3.36 -14.82
C ALA A 32 14.06 3.54 -14.13
N LEU A 33 14.15 3.15 -12.85
CA LEU A 33 15.38 3.02 -12.10
C LEU A 33 15.58 1.54 -11.79
N PHE A 34 16.66 0.96 -12.30
CA PHE A 34 17.01 -0.43 -12.06
C PHE A 34 18.33 -0.53 -11.29
N ALA A 35 18.34 -1.39 -10.27
CA ALA A 35 19.52 -1.76 -9.50
C ALA A 35 19.67 -3.27 -9.49
N ASP A 36 20.84 -3.78 -9.90
CA ASP A 36 21.10 -5.21 -9.97
C ASP A 36 22.02 -5.67 -8.83
N ARG A 37 21.45 -6.40 -7.87
CA ARG A 37 22.13 -6.79 -6.62
C ARG A 37 21.92 -8.24 -6.22
N GLY A 38 20.88 -8.91 -6.72
CA GLY A 38 20.59 -10.28 -6.33
C GLY A 38 19.46 -10.96 -7.09
N PRO A 39 19.17 -12.24 -6.79
CA PRO A 39 18.26 -13.07 -7.57
C PRO A 39 16.77 -12.78 -7.29
N VAL A 40 16.46 -11.88 -6.37
CA VAL A 40 15.09 -11.45 -6.07
C VAL A 40 14.89 -10.04 -6.62
N LEU A 41 13.88 -9.85 -7.45
CA LEU A 41 13.53 -8.56 -8.04
C LEU A 41 12.28 -7.97 -7.35
N LEU A 42 12.44 -6.78 -6.76
CA LEU A 42 11.32 -5.96 -6.33
C LEU A 42 10.98 -4.90 -7.38
N VAL A 43 9.87 -5.10 -8.09
CA VAL A 43 9.28 -4.13 -9.01
C VAL A 43 8.33 -3.23 -8.25
N SER A 44 8.63 -1.93 -8.13
CA SER A 44 7.74 -0.96 -7.48
C SER A 44 7.26 0.12 -8.43
N PHE A 45 6.04 0.61 -8.20
CA PHE A 45 5.48 1.76 -8.88
C PHE A 45 5.32 2.89 -7.88
N GLU A 46 5.90 4.05 -8.17
CA GLU A 46 5.95 5.16 -7.22
C GLU A 46 5.76 6.50 -7.91
N THR A 47 5.20 7.48 -7.19
CA THR A 47 5.12 8.85 -7.69
C THR A 47 6.20 9.71 -7.05
N ARG A 48 6.71 10.71 -7.77
CA ARG A 48 7.65 11.69 -7.22
C ARG A 48 7.14 12.30 -5.90
N ALA A 49 5.85 12.63 -5.85
CA ALA A 49 5.23 13.19 -4.64
C ALA A 49 5.31 12.22 -3.44
N THR A 50 5.04 10.93 -3.65
CA THR A 50 5.15 9.92 -2.59
C THR A 50 6.59 9.73 -2.14
N ILE A 51 7.53 9.62 -3.09
CA ILE A 51 8.96 9.42 -2.79
C ILE A 51 9.50 10.59 -1.96
N ARG A 52 9.26 11.83 -2.41
CA ARG A 52 9.75 13.04 -1.75
C ARG A 52 9.17 13.26 -0.36
N ALA A 53 7.99 12.71 -0.07
CA ALA A 53 7.29 12.87 1.20
C ALA A 53 7.62 11.80 2.26
N ARG A 54 8.30 10.70 1.89
CA ARG A 54 8.44 9.52 2.76
C ARG A 54 9.60 9.66 3.76
N THR A 55 10.80 9.90 3.26
CA THR A 55 12.06 9.84 4.01
C THR A 55 12.91 11.10 3.78
N ASP A 56 13.98 11.26 4.57
CA ASP A 56 14.96 12.34 4.44
C ASP A 56 15.86 12.20 3.20
N ASP A 57 16.20 10.95 2.85
CA ASP A 57 16.97 10.61 1.66
C ASP A 57 16.16 10.81 0.37
N GLN A 58 14.82 10.75 0.43
CA GLN A 58 13.91 10.85 -0.72
C GLN A 58 14.23 9.84 -1.82
N LEU A 59 14.60 8.62 -1.42
CA LEU A 59 14.78 7.47 -2.30
C LEU A 59 13.45 6.73 -2.51
N PRO A 60 13.24 6.08 -3.67
CA PRO A 60 12.12 5.18 -3.85
C PRO A 60 12.09 4.08 -2.79
N LEU A 61 10.90 3.75 -2.30
CA LEU A 61 10.72 2.70 -1.29
C LEU A 61 11.22 1.35 -1.80
N GLY A 62 10.88 1.00 -3.05
CA GLY A 62 11.29 -0.27 -3.65
C GLY A 62 12.81 -0.42 -3.70
N PHE A 63 13.50 0.64 -4.12
CA PHE A 63 14.95 0.71 -4.11
C PHE A 63 15.53 0.55 -2.70
N ALA A 64 15.08 1.35 -1.74
CA ALA A 64 15.62 1.33 -0.38
C ALA A 64 15.43 -0.02 0.33
N LEU A 65 14.27 -0.66 0.14
CA LEU A 65 13.98 -1.98 0.70
C LEU A 65 14.82 -3.08 0.07
N ALA A 66 15.04 -3.01 -1.24
CA ALA A 66 15.84 -3.99 -1.96
C ALA A 66 17.32 -3.84 -1.62
N GLU A 67 17.83 -2.61 -1.53
CA GLU A 67 19.20 -2.32 -1.11
C GLU A 67 19.48 -2.89 0.29
N ALA A 68 18.57 -2.71 1.24
CA ALA A 68 18.75 -3.22 2.61
C ALA A 68 18.78 -4.76 2.71
N ALA A 69 18.35 -5.47 1.67
CA ALA A 69 18.22 -6.93 1.63
C ALA A 69 19.10 -7.59 0.54
N ASP A 70 19.99 -6.84 -0.12
CA ASP A 70 20.77 -7.29 -1.29
C ASP A 70 19.88 -7.94 -2.38
N HIS A 71 18.74 -7.29 -2.67
CA HIS A 71 17.82 -7.66 -3.74
C HIS A 71 17.95 -6.68 -4.90
N SER A 72 17.67 -7.14 -6.12
CA SER A 72 17.52 -6.26 -7.26
C SER A 72 16.21 -5.49 -7.17
N SER A 73 16.17 -4.28 -7.73
CA SER A 73 14.95 -3.47 -7.78
C SER A 73 14.73 -2.87 -9.15
N LEU A 74 13.47 -2.79 -9.55
CA LEU A 74 13.01 -2.04 -10.71
C LEU A 74 11.91 -1.07 -10.27
N THR A 75 12.26 0.20 -10.08
CA THR A 75 11.31 1.24 -9.68
C THR A 75 10.83 2.01 -10.91
N LEU A 76 9.54 1.95 -11.18
CA LEU A 76 8.87 2.82 -12.15
C LEU A 76 8.41 4.08 -11.42
N ILE A 77 8.95 5.22 -11.82
CA ILE A 77 8.69 6.52 -11.20
C ILE A 77 7.79 7.33 -12.14
N ALA A 78 6.67 7.84 -11.64
CA ALA A 78 5.83 8.80 -12.34
C ALA A 78 5.96 10.20 -11.74
N THR A 79 5.96 11.24 -12.58
CA THR A 79 5.89 12.63 -12.13
C THR A 79 4.61 12.92 -11.36
N GLU A 80 3.49 12.33 -11.80
CA GLU A 80 2.16 12.46 -11.20
C GLU A 80 1.37 11.15 -11.25
N GLU A 81 0.19 11.13 -10.61
CA GLU A 81 -0.75 10.00 -10.70
C GLU A 81 -1.25 9.83 -12.13
N SER A 82 -0.67 8.88 -12.84
CA SER A 82 -0.89 8.61 -14.26
C SER A 82 -1.38 7.19 -14.52
N TRP A 83 -1.52 6.37 -13.47
CA TRP A 83 -1.76 4.92 -13.57
C TRP A 83 -0.75 4.23 -14.48
N PHE A 84 0.40 4.89 -14.73
CA PHE A 84 1.43 4.44 -15.66
C PHE A 84 0.88 4.14 -17.05
N ARG A 85 -0.13 4.91 -17.48
CA ARG A 85 -0.77 4.77 -18.80
C ARG A 85 -0.10 5.68 -19.82
N ASP A 86 1.07 5.25 -20.30
CA ASP A 86 1.85 5.95 -21.32
C ASP A 86 2.46 4.94 -22.32
N PRO A 87 2.42 5.19 -23.64
CA PRO A 87 3.04 4.33 -24.65
C PRO A 87 4.53 4.02 -24.44
N ALA A 88 5.30 4.90 -23.79
CA ALA A 88 6.70 4.62 -23.47
C ALA A 88 6.85 3.57 -22.38
N VAL A 89 5.99 3.60 -21.35
CA VAL A 89 5.98 2.60 -20.26
C VAL A 89 5.55 1.24 -20.81
N TYR A 90 4.56 1.24 -21.68
CA TYR A 90 4.13 0.09 -22.45
C TYR A 90 5.32 -0.53 -23.22
N ALA A 91 5.96 0.23 -24.10
CA ALA A 91 7.07 -0.26 -24.91
C ALA A 91 8.23 -0.80 -24.06
N TYR A 92 8.48 -0.18 -22.91
CA TYR A 92 9.48 -0.64 -21.95
C TYR A 92 9.15 -2.04 -21.41
N PHE A 93 7.93 -2.29 -20.92
CA PHE A 93 7.55 -3.62 -20.44
C PHE A 93 7.49 -4.68 -21.55
N ASP A 94 7.09 -4.33 -22.78
CA ASP A 94 7.20 -5.27 -23.91
C ASP A 94 8.65 -5.67 -24.16
N ARG A 95 9.57 -4.68 -24.16
CA ARG A 95 10.99 -4.94 -24.35
C ARG A 95 11.55 -5.85 -23.26
N LEU A 96 11.19 -5.64 -21.99
CA LEU A 96 11.59 -6.52 -20.90
C LEU A 96 11.09 -7.96 -21.10
N VAL A 97 9.87 -8.13 -21.63
CA VAL A 97 9.33 -9.47 -21.97
C VAL A 97 10.08 -10.08 -23.14
N ASP A 98 10.28 -9.34 -24.23
CA ASP A 98 10.99 -9.80 -25.43
C ASP A 98 12.45 -10.19 -25.14
N GLU A 99 13.08 -9.51 -24.18
CA GLU A 99 14.45 -9.76 -23.71
C GLU A 99 14.51 -10.84 -22.62
N ALA A 100 13.37 -11.42 -22.21
CA ALA A 100 13.26 -12.40 -21.12
C ALA A 100 13.84 -11.90 -19.78
N PHE A 101 13.86 -10.59 -19.55
CA PHE A 101 14.47 -9.94 -18.39
C PHE A 101 14.02 -10.54 -17.05
N PHE A 102 12.75 -10.88 -16.91
CA PHE A 102 12.20 -11.41 -15.66
C PHE A 102 12.62 -12.86 -15.38
N GLU A 103 13.12 -13.60 -16.38
CA GLU A 103 13.58 -14.98 -16.23
C GLU A 103 14.94 -15.08 -15.53
N ASP A 104 15.69 -13.97 -15.46
CA ASP A 104 16.98 -13.89 -14.75
C ASP A 104 16.84 -13.88 -13.22
N PHE A 105 15.62 -13.80 -12.70
CA PHE A 105 15.33 -13.72 -11.27
C PHE A 105 14.57 -14.95 -10.76
N ASP A 106 15.05 -15.51 -9.64
CA ASP A 106 14.38 -16.62 -8.94
C ASP A 106 12.98 -16.23 -8.42
N ARG A 107 12.79 -14.93 -8.16
CA ARG A 107 11.53 -14.39 -7.66
C ARG A 107 11.33 -12.95 -8.08
N VAL A 108 10.14 -12.65 -8.57
CA VAL A 108 9.69 -11.29 -8.88
C VAL A 108 8.52 -10.91 -7.99
N VAL A 109 8.58 -9.71 -7.40
CA VAL A 109 7.53 -9.12 -6.57
C VAL A 109 7.11 -7.78 -7.13
N PHE A 110 5.82 -7.58 -7.37
CA PHE A 110 5.23 -6.30 -7.78
C PHE A 110 4.59 -5.60 -6.58
N TYR A 111 4.90 -4.33 -6.39
CA TYR A 111 4.36 -3.52 -5.30
C TYR A 111 3.84 -2.16 -5.76
N GLY A 112 2.70 -1.73 -5.20
CA GLY A 112 2.22 -0.36 -5.35
C GLY A 112 0.95 -0.03 -4.54
N ALA A 113 0.67 1.26 -4.38
CA ALA A 113 -0.52 1.78 -3.69
C ALA A 113 -1.37 2.69 -4.59
N GLY A 114 -2.70 2.62 -4.49
CA GLY A 114 -3.61 3.46 -5.26
C GLY A 114 -3.42 3.30 -6.77
N SER A 115 -3.08 4.41 -7.45
CA SER A 115 -2.75 4.41 -8.88
C SER A 115 -1.50 3.59 -9.22
N CYS A 116 -0.54 3.55 -8.31
CA CYS A 116 0.61 2.64 -8.40
C CYS A 116 0.23 1.18 -8.11
N GLY A 117 -0.78 0.96 -7.26
CA GLY A 117 -1.31 -0.38 -6.98
C GLY A 117 -2.04 -0.96 -8.19
N TYR A 118 -2.76 -0.13 -8.95
CA TYR A 118 -3.25 -0.49 -10.27
C TYR A 118 -2.09 -0.94 -11.17
N ALA A 119 -1.02 -0.13 -11.26
CA ALA A 119 0.10 -0.42 -12.17
C ALA A 119 0.83 -1.71 -11.77
N ALA A 120 1.08 -1.93 -10.48
CA ALA A 120 1.65 -3.17 -9.98
C ALA A 120 0.85 -4.40 -10.40
N ALA A 121 -0.49 -4.34 -10.32
CA ALA A 121 -1.37 -5.43 -10.78
C ALA A 121 -1.48 -5.54 -12.31
N ALA A 122 -1.46 -4.41 -13.03
CA ALA A 122 -1.60 -4.37 -14.47
C ALA A 122 -0.35 -4.88 -15.21
N TYR A 123 0.83 -4.53 -14.72
CA TYR A 123 2.10 -4.90 -15.35
C TYR A 123 2.67 -6.22 -14.84
N SER A 124 2.11 -6.82 -13.78
CA SER A 124 2.57 -8.12 -13.27
C SER A 124 2.47 -9.25 -14.30
N VAL A 125 1.59 -9.11 -15.30
CA VAL A 125 1.48 -10.09 -16.40
C VAL A 125 2.78 -10.23 -17.20
N ALA A 126 3.67 -9.23 -17.17
CA ALA A 126 4.98 -9.28 -17.80
C ALA A 126 5.93 -10.29 -17.13
N ALA A 127 5.65 -10.68 -15.88
CA ALA A 127 6.38 -11.72 -15.15
C ALA A 127 5.41 -12.76 -14.58
N PRO A 128 4.93 -13.71 -15.41
CA PRO A 128 4.04 -14.77 -14.95
C PRO A 128 4.60 -15.52 -13.74
N GLY A 129 3.76 -15.79 -12.75
CA GLY A 129 4.17 -16.42 -11.48
C GLY A 129 4.67 -15.44 -10.41
N ALA A 130 4.77 -14.14 -10.70
CA ALA A 130 5.18 -13.14 -9.71
C ALA A 130 4.23 -13.04 -8.51
N THR A 131 4.78 -12.56 -7.38
CA THR A 131 3.97 -12.17 -6.21
C THR A 131 3.53 -10.72 -6.36
N VAL A 132 2.25 -10.41 -6.13
CA VAL A 132 1.72 -9.06 -6.31
C VAL A 132 1.14 -8.52 -5.00
N VAL A 133 1.65 -7.40 -4.50
CA VAL A 133 1.19 -6.74 -3.26
C VAL A 133 0.64 -5.36 -3.60
N THR A 134 -0.68 -5.17 -3.42
CA THR A 134 -1.34 -3.91 -3.77
C THR A 134 -2.11 -3.32 -2.59
N LEU A 135 -2.01 -2.00 -2.43
CA LEU A 135 -2.69 -1.26 -1.38
C LEU A 135 -3.78 -0.35 -1.98
N ALA A 136 -5.04 -0.61 -1.67
CA ALA A 136 -6.21 0.09 -2.21
C ALA A 136 -6.10 0.37 -3.73
N PRO A 137 -5.80 -0.65 -4.56
CA PRO A 137 -5.64 -0.45 -5.99
C PRO A 137 -6.98 -0.07 -6.65
N GLN A 138 -6.92 0.74 -7.71
CA GLN A 138 -8.03 0.80 -8.66
C GLN A 138 -7.91 -0.40 -9.61
N ALA A 139 -9.03 -1.03 -9.98
CA ALA A 139 -9.07 -2.08 -10.99
C ALA A 139 -8.98 -1.51 -12.42
N THR A 140 -9.63 -0.37 -12.63
CA THR A 140 -9.66 0.41 -13.87
C THR A 140 -10.32 1.76 -13.61
N LEU A 141 -10.08 2.74 -14.48
CA LEU A 141 -10.88 3.97 -14.54
C LEU A 141 -11.75 4.03 -15.82
N ASP A 142 -11.89 2.95 -16.59
CA ASP A 142 -12.84 2.90 -17.70
C ASP A 142 -14.26 3.18 -17.17
N ALA A 143 -14.86 4.26 -17.66
CA ALA A 143 -16.19 4.72 -17.24
C ALA A 143 -17.30 3.67 -17.44
N ARG A 144 -17.11 2.72 -18.37
CA ARG A 144 -18.08 1.64 -18.63
C ARG A 144 -18.14 0.62 -17.49
N LEU A 145 -17.02 0.42 -16.78
CA LEU A 145 -16.88 -0.55 -15.69
C LEU A 145 -16.85 0.12 -14.32
N ALA A 146 -16.13 1.23 -14.21
CA ALA A 146 -15.90 2.00 -12.99
C ALA A 146 -16.65 3.34 -12.97
N GLY A 147 -17.79 3.43 -13.65
CA GLY A 147 -18.62 4.64 -13.70
C GLY A 147 -19.03 5.17 -12.32
N TRP A 148 -19.07 4.28 -11.34
CA TRP A 148 -19.38 4.53 -9.93
C TRP A 148 -18.26 5.20 -9.12
N ASP A 149 -17.01 5.27 -9.63
CA ASP A 149 -15.89 5.96 -8.96
C ASP A 149 -15.63 7.34 -9.61
N ASP A 150 -16.04 8.41 -8.94
CA ASP A 150 -15.94 9.78 -9.43
C ASP A 150 -14.64 10.51 -9.02
N ARG A 151 -13.82 9.90 -8.15
CA ARG A 151 -12.59 10.51 -7.60
C ARG A 151 -11.61 10.97 -8.67
N PHE A 152 -11.52 10.21 -9.77
CA PHE A 152 -10.53 10.40 -10.83
C PHE A 152 -11.16 10.65 -12.21
N SER A 153 -12.32 11.32 -12.25
CA SER A 153 -13.06 11.60 -13.49
C SER A 153 -12.20 12.19 -14.63
N ARG A 154 -11.25 13.08 -14.31
CA ARG A 154 -10.31 13.68 -15.29
C ARG A 154 -9.32 12.69 -15.90
N LYS A 155 -9.02 11.59 -15.21
CA LYS A 155 -8.06 10.56 -15.61
C LYS A 155 -8.72 9.45 -16.42
N ARG A 156 -10.06 9.42 -16.53
CA ARG A 156 -10.81 8.50 -17.41
C ARG A 156 -10.51 8.67 -18.90
N ARG A 157 -9.84 9.76 -19.29
CA ARG A 157 -9.34 10.00 -20.66
C ARG A 157 -8.13 9.12 -21.02
N LEU A 158 -7.46 8.56 -20.01
CA LEU A 158 -6.38 7.60 -20.23
C LEU A 158 -6.99 6.28 -20.73
N ASP A 159 -6.20 5.51 -21.46
CA ASP A 159 -6.64 4.25 -22.04
C ASP A 159 -6.53 3.12 -21.02
N PHE A 160 -7.67 2.57 -20.58
CA PHE A 160 -7.77 1.40 -19.68
C PHE A 160 -8.35 0.16 -20.37
N VAL A 161 -8.27 0.09 -21.70
CA VAL A 161 -8.86 -1.01 -22.49
C VAL A 161 -7.80 -1.73 -23.30
N SER A 162 -6.80 -1.01 -23.81
CA SER A 162 -5.67 -1.64 -24.47
C SER A 162 -4.77 -2.39 -23.49
N ARG A 163 -3.62 -2.85 -23.98
CA ARG A 163 -2.52 -3.48 -23.22
C ARG A 163 -2.39 -3.01 -21.77
N TYR A 164 -2.35 -3.96 -20.83
CA TYR A 164 -2.28 -3.70 -19.39
C TYR A 164 -3.43 -2.82 -18.84
N GLY A 165 -4.55 -2.69 -19.56
CA GLY A 165 -5.59 -1.70 -19.27
C GLY A 165 -6.56 -2.09 -18.17
N TYR A 166 -6.76 -3.39 -17.95
CA TYR A 166 -7.67 -3.91 -16.92
C TYR A 166 -6.90 -4.80 -15.96
N ALA A 167 -6.50 -4.23 -14.81
CA ALA A 167 -5.63 -4.88 -13.85
C ALA A 167 -6.16 -6.26 -13.36
N PRO A 168 -7.47 -6.47 -13.11
CA PRO A 168 -7.99 -7.79 -12.76
C PRO A 168 -7.67 -8.91 -13.75
N ASP A 169 -7.71 -8.64 -15.05
CA ASP A 169 -7.39 -9.67 -16.06
C ASP A 169 -5.88 -9.91 -16.13
N MET A 170 -5.08 -8.87 -15.89
CA MET A 170 -3.61 -9.00 -15.87
C MET A 170 -3.12 -9.80 -14.65
N LEU A 171 -3.90 -9.85 -13.57
CA LEU A 171 -3.61 -10.66 -12.40
C LEU A 171 -3.78 -12.17 -12.62
N ASP A 172 -4.42 -12.61 -13.72
CA ASP A 172 -4.59 -14.03 -14.00
C ASP A 172 -3.23 -14.76 -14.17
N GLY A 173 -2.19 -14.03 -14.59
CA GLY A 173 -0.81 -14.54 -14.68
C GLY A 173 -0.02 -14.52 -13.37
N ALA A 174 -0.53 -13.91 -12.30
CA ALA A 174 0.18 -13.83 -11.03
C ALA A 174 0.28 -15.21 -10.35
N GLY A 175 1.38 -15.47 -9.64
CA GLY A 175 1.53 -16.68 -8.83
C GLY A 175 0.74 -16.60 -7.53
N GLN A 176 0.87 -15.46 -6.84
CA GLN A 176 0.10 -15.14 -5.63
C GLN A 176 -0.09 -13.63 -5.54
N GLY A 177 -1.28 -13.17 -5.17
CA GLY A 177 -1.53 -11.75 -4.95
C GLY A 177 -2.16 -11.45 -3.59
N TYR A 178 -1.94 -10.23 -3.12
CA TYR A 178 -2.45 -9.69 -1.88
C TYR A 178 -3.01 -8.29 -2.13
N VAL A 179 -4.32 -8.12 -1.90
CA VAL A 179 -5.00 -6.82 -2.05
C VAL A 179 -5.41 -6.33 -0.68
N ILE A 180 -4.71 -5.33 -0.16
CA ILE A 180 -4.97 -4.75 1.15
C ILE A 180 -5.81 -3.48 0.99
N PHE A 181 -6.96 -3.41 1.64
CA PHE A 181 -7.89 -2.28 1.52
C PHE A 181 -8.71 -2.10 2.79
N ASP A 182 -9.29 -0.92 3.01
CA ASP A 182 -10.30 -0.76 4.07
C ASP A 182 -11.71 -0.98 3.49
N PRO A 183 -12.45 -2.02 3.92
CA PRO A 183 -13.81 -2.27 3.42
C PRO A 183 -14.83 -1.19 3.79
N ARG A 184 -14.49 -0.22 4.66
CA ARG A 184 -15.33 0.96 4.93
C ARG A 184 -15.18 2.05 3.88
N GLN A 185 -14.13 2.00 3.05
CA GLN A 185 -14.01 2.86 1.88
C GLN A 185 -14.72 2.17 0.72
N SER A 186 -15.98 2.50 0.48
CA SER A 186 -16.83 1.78 -0.48
C SER A 186 -16.20 1.67 -1.86
N LEU A 187 -15.59 2.74 -2.37
CA LEU A 187 -14.95 2.75 -3.68
C LEU A 187 -13.74 1.81 -3.75
N ASP A 188 -12.91 1.78 -2.71
CA ASP A 188 -11.76 0.86 -2.64
C ASP A 188 -12.21 -0.59 -2.47
N ALA A 189 -13.28 -0.83 -1.69
CA ALA A 189 -13.86 -2.15 -1.52
C ALA A 189 -14.44 -2.71 -2.84
N MET A 190 -15.08 -1.85 -3.64
CA MET A 190 -15.58 -2.22 -4.96
C MET A 190 -14.45 -2.56 -5.93
N HIS A 191 -13.37 -1.76 -5.98
CA HIS A 191 -12.20 -2.09 -6.80
C HIS A 191 -11.51 -3.38 -6.33
N ALA A 192 -11.33 -3.57 -5.03
CA ALA A 192 -10.75 -4.79 -4.47
C ALA A 192 -11.58 -6.03 -4.81
N ALA A 193 -12.91 -5.92 -4.82
CA ALA A 193 -13.79 -7.03 -5.23
C ALA A 193 -13.59 -7.43 -6.69
N LEU A 194 -13.31 -6.48 -7.60
CA LEU A 194 -13.04 -6.79 -9.01
C LEU A 194 -11.73 -7.58 -9.19
N MET A 195 -10.76 -7.42 -8.28
CA MET A 195 -9.48 -8.14 -8.28
C MET A 195 -9.59 -9.59 -7.80
N ALA A 196 -10.75 -10.04 -7.30
CA ALA A 196 -10.90 -11.37 -6.72
C ALA A 196 -10.67 -12.47 -7.77
N ARG A 197 -9.70 -13.35 -7.51
CA ARG A 197 -9.33 -14.54 -8.31
C ARG A 197 -8.79 -15.63 -7.36
N PRO A 198 -8.67 -16.91 -7.78
CA PRO A 198 -8.22 -18.00 -6.90
C PRO A 198 -6.87 -17.75 -6.21
N GLN A 199 -5.92 -17.13 -6.90
CA GLN A 199 -4.58 -16.81 -6.41
C GLN A 199 -4.49 -15.45 -5.69
N ILE A 200 -5.59 -14.71 -5.57
CA ILE A 200 -5.60 -13.36 -5.00
C ILE A 200 -6.28 -13.38 -3.64
N THR A 201 -5.51 -13.08 -2.59
CA THR A 201 -5.98 -12.97 -1.22
C THR A 201 -6.41 -11.54 -0.92
N LEU A 202 -7.70 -11.34 -0.65
CA LEU A 202 -8.24 -10.06 -0.20
C LEU A 202 -8.03 -9.89 1.31
N LEU A 203 -7.39 -8.79 1.72
CA LEU A 203 -7.00 -8.51 3.11
C LEU A 203 -7.72 -7.26 3.64
N PRO A 204 -8.96 -7.40 4.18
CA PRO A 204 -9.80 -6.26 4.58
C PRO A 204 -9.40 -5.64 5.93
N CYS A 205 -8.76 -4.47 5.89
CA CYS A 205 -8.26 -3.67 7.00
C CYS A 205 -9.26 -2.62 7.48
N ARG A 206 -10.30 -3.06 8.22
CA ARG A 206 -11.37 -2.19 8.72
C ARG A 206 -10.84 -1.01 9.54
N GLY A 207 -11.23 0.21 9.16
CA GLY A 207 -10.94 1.44 9.91
C GLY A 207 -9.55 2.02 9.67
N LEU A 208 -8.86 1.57 8.62
CA LEU A 208 -7.57 2.09 8.18
C LEU A 208 -7.72 3.42 7.39
N GLY A 209 -8.89 3.63 6.77
CA GLY A 209 -9.20 4.81 5.94
C GLY A 209 -8.63 4.71 4.52
N ALA A 210 -8.73 5.83 3.79
CA ALA A 210 -8.32 5.90 2.37
C ALA A 210 -6.79 5.89 2.16
N ARG A 211 -5.99 6.23 3.17
CA ARG A 211 -4.52 6.28 3.09
C ARG A 211 -3.88 4.99 3.62
N VAL A 212 -4.22 3.86 3.01
CA VAL A 212 -3.77 2.52 3.44
C VAL A 212 -2.25 2.44 3.54
N GLU A 213 -1.52 2.89 2.52
CA GLU A 213 -0.05 2.85 2.50
C GLU A 213 0.55 3.66 3.65
N THR A 214 0.15 4.93 3.80
CA THR A 214 0.64 5.79 4.90
C THR A 214 0.36 5.15 6.25
N ALA A 215 -0.82 4.57 6.44
CA ALA A 215 -1.18 3.96 7.71
C ALA A 215 -0.35 2.70 8.00
N LEU A 216 -0.09 1.84 7.02
CA LEU A 216 0.77 0.67 7.20
C LEU A 216 2.23 1.05 7.45
N TYR A 217 2.71 2.11 6.80
CA TYR A 217 4.05 2.66 7.02
C TYR A 217 4.19 3.24 8.44
N GLU A 218 3.27 4.10 8.88
CA GLU A 218 3.26 4.66 10.25
C GLU A 218 3.09 3.59 11.36
N MET A 219 2.70 2.36 10.99
CA MET A 219 2.55 1.22 11.91
C MET A 219 3.73 0.24 11.87
N ASP A 220 4.78 0.53 11.10
CA ASP A 220 5.92 -0.37 10.86
C ASP A 220 5.49 -1.74 10.30
N VAL A 221 4.42 -1.77 9.50
CA VAL A 221 3.89 -2.98 8.86
C VAL A 221 4.29 -3.08 7.40
N LEU A 222 4.40 -1.94 6.70
CA LEU A 222 4.59 -1.90 5.26
C LEU A 222 5.90 -2.56 4.81
N GLU A 223 7.02 -2.18 5.44
CA GLU A 223 8.33 -2.71 5.08
C GLU A 223 8.43 -4.22 5.35
N PRO A 224 8.10 -4.74 6.56
CA PRO A 224 8.08 -6.18 6.80
C PRO A 224 7.15 -6.95 5.86
N LEU A 225 6.01 -6.37 5.47
CA LEU A 225 5.09 -6.98 4.50
C LEU A 225 5.79 -7.24 3.16
N ILE A 226 6.47 -6.22 2.62
CA ILE A 226 7.18 -6.33 1.34
C ILE A 226 8.39 -7.26 1.47
N THR A 227 9.16 -7.16 2.56
CA THR A 227 10.27 -8.07 2.84
C THR A 227 9.82 -9.53 2.89
N HIS A 228 8.69 -9.83 3.53
CA HIS A 228 8.12 -11.19 3.53
C HIS A 228 7.72 -11.65 2.13
N ALA A 229 7.25 -10.75 1.26
CA ALA A 229 6.94 -11.07 -0.13
C ALA A 229 8.21 -11.42 -0.91
N CYS A 230 9.27 -10.62 -0.79
CA CYS A 230 10.58 -10.87 -1.39
C CYS A 230 11.22 -12.17 -0.87
N ALA A 231 11.04 -12.49 0.41
CA ALA A 231 11.51 -13.75 0.98
C ALA A 231 10.63 -14.96 0.62
N GLY A 232 9.49 -14.75 -0.05
CA GLY A 232 8.54 -15.82 -0.37
C GLY A 232 7.81 -16.43 0.82
N SER A 233 7.79 -15.73 1.95
CA SER A 233 7.16 -16.16 3.20
C SER A 233 5.89 -15.37 3.53
N LEU A 234 5.48 -14.45 2.64
CA LEU A 234 4.22 -13.74 2.80
C LEU A 234 3.05 -14.68 2.53
N ASP A 235 2.20 -14.83 3.55
CA ASP A 235 0.89 -15.46 3.51
C ASP A 235 -0.12 -14.65 4.35
N GLU A 236 -1.39 -15.06 4.30
CA GLU A 236 -2.46 -14.42 5.06
C GLU A 236 -2.17 -14.40 6.58
N ALA A 237 -1.65 -15.50 7.12
CA ALA A 237 -1.37 -15.62 8.54
C ALA A 237 -0.26 -14.65 8.99
N THR A 238 0.80 -14.54 8.20
CA THR A 238 1.93 -13.62 8.40
C THR A 238 1.44 -12.19 8.34
N PHE A 239 0.62 -11.83 7.34
CA PHE A 239 0.03 -10.50 7.27
C PHE A 239 -0.77 -10.15 8.53
N TRP A 240 -1.71 -11.03 8.96
CA TRP A 240 -2.53 -10.72 10.14
C TRP A 240 -1.72 -10.66 11.43
N ARG A 241 -0.59 -11.36 11.51
CA ARG A 241 0.37 -11.23 12.61
C ARG A 241 1.01 -9.84 12.61
N LEU A 242 1.55 -9.37 11.47
CA LEU A 242 2.13 -8.03 11.33
C LEU A 242 1.07 -6.95 11.63
N TYR A 243 -0.12 -7.08 11.06
CA TYR A 243 -1.21 -6.11 11.18
C TYR A 243 -1.75 -5.97 12.63
N ARG A 244 -1.34 -6.82 13.58
CA ARG A 244 -1.63 -6.59 15.01
C ARG A 244 -0.95 -5.34 15.56
N ALA A 245 0.07 -4.79 14.89
CA ALA A 245 0.69 -3.50 15.22
C ALA A 245 -0.35 -2.37 15.40
N ARG A 246 -1.47 -2.41 14.66
CA ARG A 246 -2.60 -1.46 14.80
C ARG A 246 -3.15 -1.35 16.22
N ARG A 247 -2.99 -2.38 17.06
CA ARG A 247 -3.41 -2.38 18.46
C ARG A 247 -2.61 -1.42 19.33
N ASN A 248 -1.46 -0.93 18.85
CA ASN A 248 -0.61 0.07 19.50
C ASN A 248 -0.61 1.41 18.74
N ALA A 249 -1.18 1.46 17.54
CA ALA A 249 -1.18 2.65 16.70
C ALA A 249 -2.20 3.69 17.18
N LEU A 250 -1.72 4.80 17.74
CA LEU A 250 -2.60 5.84 18.32
C LEU A 250 -3.59 6.43 17.30
N ARG A 251 -3.20 6.59 16.03
CA ARG A 251 -4.10 7.07 14.97
C ARG A 251 -5.27 6.11 14.77
N TYR A 252 -5.00 4.82 14.63
CA TYR A 252 -6.01 3.77 14.46
C TYR A 252 -6.93 3.70 15.69
N LEU A 253 -6.37 3.72 16.90
CA LEU A 253 -7.14 3.65 18.14
C LEU A 253 -8.08 4.86 18.32
N ARG A 254 -7.64 6.06 17.94
CA ARG A 254 -8.52 7.26 17.91
C ARG A 254 -9.66 7.08 16.91
N GLY A 255 -9.37 6.55 15.71
CA GLY A 255 -10.41 6.26 14.71
C GLY A 255 -11.43 5.23 15.21
N LEU A 256 -10.97 4.20 15.92
CA LEU A 256 -11.81 3.20 16.55
C LEU A 256 -12.74 3.82 17.61
N THR A 257 -12.20 4.58 18.57
CA THR A 257 -13.03 5.20 19.61
C THR A 257 -14.01 6.23 19.03
N ASN A 258 -13.59 7.00 18.04
CA ASN A 258 -14.48 7.94 17.35
C ASN A 258 -15.63 7.23 16.63
N THR A 259 -15.35 6.08 15.99
CA THR A 259 -16.41 5.27 15.38
C THR A 259 -17.40 4.79 16.45
N LEU A 260 -16.91 4.27 17.58
CA LEU A 260 -17.77 3.78 18.66
C LEU A 260 -18.65 4.89 19.24
N ALA A 261 -18.09 6.09 19.40
CA ALA A 261 -18.82 7.28 19.82
C ALA A 261 -19.94 7.64 18.83
N GLN A 262 -19.64 7.69 17.54
CA GLN A 262 -20.63 7.98 16.47
C GLN A 262 -21.75 6.93 16.38
N MET A 263 -21.44 5.67 16.71
CA MET A 263 -22.42 4.60 16.76
C MET A 263 -23.19 4.55 18.09
N HIS A 264 -22.99 5.52 18.99
CA HIS A 264 -23.56 5.56 20.34
C HIS A 264 -23.31 4.26 21.14
N ARG A 265 -22.13 3.66 20.97
CA ARG A 265 -21.72 2.44 21.68
C ARG A 265 -20.90 2.79 22.92
N THR A 266 -21.46 3.59 23.82
CA THR A 266 -20.79 4.14 25.02
C THR A 266 -20.03 3.08 25.82
N PHE A 267 -20.66 1.93 26.08
CA PHE A 267 -20.03 0.84 26.82
C PHE A 267 -18.77 0.28 26.13
N LEU A 268 -18.82 0.09 24.80
CA LEU A 268 -17.66 -0.40 24.03
C LEU A 268 -16.58 0.67 23.89
N GLU A 269 -16.97 1.93 23.71
CA GLU A 269 -16.04 3.06 23.68
C GLU A 269 -15.24 3.13 24.98
N ALA A 270 -15.92 3.00 26.12
CA ALA A 270 -15.30 3.04 27.43
C ALA A 270 -14.34 1.85 27.66
N LEU A 271 -14.74 0.63 27.26
CA LEU A 271 -13.84 -0.53 27.29
C LEU A 271 -12.59 -0.33 26.41
N ALA A 272 -12.75 0.26 25.23
CA ALA A 272 -11.63 0.57 24.33
C ALA A 272 -10.70 1.61 24.96
N CYS A 273 -11.24 2.74 25.45
CA CYS A 273 -10.47 3.77 26.14
C CYS A 273 -9.71 3.20 27.34
N ARG A 274 -10.35 2.35 28.17
CA ARG A 274 -9.71 1.68 29.29
C ARG A 274 -8.55 0.78 28.87
N ASN A 275 -8.72 -0.01 27.81
CA ASN A 275 -7.64 -0.83 27.28
C ASN A 275 -6.44 0.01 26.84
N VAL A 276 -6.70 1.13 26.16
CA VAL A 276 -5.65 2.06 25.70
C VAL A 276 -4.95 2.72 26.88
N VAL A 277 -5.68 3.23 27.86
CA VAL A 277 -5.11 3.86 29.06
C VAL A 277 -4.22 2.88 29.83
N ALA A 278 -4.66 1.63 29.99
CA ALA A 278 -3.89 0.61 30.69
C ALA A 278 -2.56 0.23 30.00
N ARG A 279 -2.53 0.24 28.66
CA ARG A 279 -1.38 -0.23 27.87
C ARG A 279 -0.44 0.87 27.40
N LEU A 280 -1.00 2.00 26.96
CA LEU A 280 -0.29 3.07 26.26
C LEU A 280 -0.41 4.42 26.99
N GLY A 281 -1.31 4.52 27.98
CA GLY A 281 -1.66 5.78 28.61
C GLY A 281 -2.39 6.73 27.65
N GLY A 282 -2.02 8.01 27.70
CA GLY A 282 -2.61 9.06 26.88
C GLY A 282 -3.66 9.91 27.61
N PRO A 283 -3.39 11.20 27.86
CA PRO A 283 -4.32 12.09 28.56
C PRO A 283 -5.70 12.17 27.91
N ARG A 284 -5.77 12.15 26.57
CA ARG A 284 -7.05 12.21 25.84
C ARG A 284 -7.95 11.00 26.10
N PHE A 285 -7.40 9.78 26.06
CA PHE A 285 -8.17 8.56 26.33
C PHE A 285 -8.57 8.48 27.80
N ARG A 286 -7.71 8.94 28.72
CA ARG A 286 -8.03 9.01 30.15
C ARG A 286 -9.17 9.97 30.44
N ASN A 287 -9.10 11.19 29.92
CA ASN A 287 -10.15 12.18 30.10
C ASN A 287 -11.48 11.69 29.52
N ARG A 288 -11.44 11.05 28.34
CA ARG A 288 -12.66 10.49 27.73
C ARG A 288 -13.21 9.31 28.53
N LEU A 289 -12.35 8.43 29.05
CA LEU A 289 -12.76 7.32 29.92
C LEU A 289 -13.52 7.80 31.16
N THR A 290 -13.00 8.82 31.86
CA THR A 290 -13.65 9.38 33.05
C THR A 290 -15.06 9.90 32.75
N VAL A 291 -15.25 10.57 31.61
CA VAL A 291 -16.58 11.02 31.17
C VAL A 291 -17.50 9.83 30.91
N LEU A 292 -17.01 8.82 30.18
CA LEU A 292 -17.81 7.64 29.83
C LEU A 292 -18.18 6.79 31.05
N GLU A 293 -17.30 6.70 32.05
CA GLU A 293 -17.57 5.98 33.31
C GLU A 293 -18.72 6.66 34.08
N ALA A 294 -18.68 7.99 34.21
CA ALA A 294 -19.75 8.74 34.86
C ALA A 294 -21.09 8.62 34.11
N GLU A 295 -21.08 8.66 32.77
CA GLU A 295 -22.27 8.46 31.94
C GLU A 295 -22.88 7.06 32.15
N LEU A 296 -22.04 6.02 32.18
CA LEU A 296 -22.46 4.64 32.36
C LEU A 296 -22.96 4.36 33.79
N GLU A 297 -22.34 4.96 34.81
CA GLU A 297 -22.83 4.91 36.19
C GLU A 297 -24.22 5.53 36.32
N ALA A 298 -24.43 6.71 35.72
CA ALA A 298 -25.74 7.37 35.71
C ALA A 298 -26.83 6.54 35.00
N GLN A 299 -26.44 5.71 34.03
CA GLN A 299 -27.32 4.79 33.31
C GLN A 299 -27.53 3.44 34.03
N GLY A 300 -26.90 3.23 35.19
CA GLY A 300 -26.96 1.96 35.93
C GLY A 300 -26.24 0.80 35.25
N GLN A 301 -25.29 1.09 34.34
CA GLN A 301 -24.51 0.11 33.59
C GLN A 301 -23.00 0.30 33.80
N PRO A 302 -22.48 0.22 35.05
CA PRO A 302 -21.07 0.49 35.32
C PRO A 302 -20.16 -0.51 34.59
N LEU A 303 -18.96 -0.06 34.27
CA LEU A 303 -17.97 -0.94 33.66
C LEU A 303 -17.59 -2.07 34.64
N PRO A 304 -17.30 -3.29 34.13
CA PRO A 304 -16.81 -4.37 34.96
C PRO A 304 -15.43 -4.02 35.51
N LYS A 305 -15.08 -4.48 36.73
CA LYS A 305 -13.74 -4.28 37.32
C LYS A 305 -12.63 -4.68 36.35
N ALA A 306 -11.48 -3.99 36.41
CA ALA A 306 -10.37 -4.30 35.52
C ALA A 306 -9.85 -5.72 35.79
N LEU A 307 -9.52 -6.47 34.73
CA LEU A 307 -9.05 -7.86 34.86
C LEU A 307 -7.75 -8.00 35.67
N HIS A 308 -6.97 -6.91 35.79
CA HIS A 308 -5.72 -6.86 36.58
C HIS A 308 -5.94 -6.44 38.04
N GLU A 309 -7.18 -6.27 38.50
CA GLU A 309 -7.53 -6.03 39.91
C GLU A 309 -8.01 -7.30 40.64
N ARG A 310 -7.79 -8.48 40.03
CA ARG A 310 -7.87 -9.75 40.76
C ARG A 310 -6.52 -10.00 41.43
N VAL A 311 -6.47 -9.58 42.70
CA VAL A 311 -5.59 -9.97 43.83
C VAL A 311 -4.28 -10.65 43.45
#